data_AF-A0A5E4K006-F1
#
_entry.id   AF-A0A5E4K006-F1
#
_cell.length_a   1.000
_cell.length_b   1.000
_cell.length_c   1.000
_cell.angle_alpha   90.00
_cell.angle_beta   90.00
_cell.angle_gamma   90.00
#
_symmetry.space_group_name_H-M   'P 1'
#
loop_
_entity.id
_entity.type
_entity.pdbx_description
1 polymer ?
#
loop_
_entity_poly.entity_id
_entity_poly.type
_entity_poly.pdbx_seq_one_letter_code
_entity_poly.pdbx_strand_id
1 'polypeptide(L)'
;MVFSVRYDTRDNNIECAVDWDWEIKKQWARSEKEGARWYPIRGLDQESYLAIIQKFGLENEKNLSIEEVVNISPEKLGEIRRKKEKLERLAHKEIISDTLGEHVEIR
;
A
#
# COMPACT_ATOMS: atom_id res chain seq x y z
N MET A 1 3.09 -3.08 12.36
CA MET A 1 3.04 -2.13 11.24
C MET A 1 4.46 -1.81 10.83
N VAL A 2 4.87 -2.30 9.67
CA VAL A 2 6.21 -2.04 9.09
C VAL A 2 6.13 -1.20 7.81
N PHE A 3 4.93 -1.05 7.25
CA PHE A 3 4.69 -0.17 6.12
C PHE A 3 3.24 0.30 6.15
N SER A 4 3.03 1.56 5.78
CA SER A 4 1.74 2.23 5.73
C SER A 4 1.61 3.01 4.43
N VAL A 5 0.42 3.02 3.84
CA VAL A 5 0.05 3.89 2.73
C VAL A 5 -1.17 4.69 3.13
N ARG A 6 -1.07 6.02 3.08
CA ARG A 6 -2.19 6.93 3.29
C ARG A 6 -2.84 7.32 1.98
N TYR A 7 -4.14 7.47 1.99
CA TYR A 7 -4.91 7.91 0.84
C TYR A 7 -6.24 8.53 1.27
N ASP A 8 -6.80 9.40 0.43
CA ASP A 8 -8.14 9.96 0.66
C ASP A 8 -9.15 9.22 -0.23
N THR A 9 -10.33 8.91 0.33
CA THR A 9 -11.44 8.34 -0.45
C THR A 9 -11.99 9.36 -1.44
N ARG A 10 -12.41 8.91 -2.63
CA ARG A 10 -12.90 9.83 -3.68
C ARG A 10 -14.20 10.51 -3.32
N ASP A 11 -15.09 9.78 -2.64
CA ASP A 11 -16.48 10.20 -2.48
C ASP A 11 -16.67 11.20 -1.33
N ASN A 12 -15.85 11.11 -0.28
CA ASN A 12 -16.05 11.89 0.95
C ASN A 12 -14.78 12.55 1.50
N ASN A 13 -13.63 12.46 0.82
CA ASN A 13 -12.33 12.91 1.32
C ASN A 13 -12.03 12.39 2.74
N ILE A 14 -12.41 11.15 3.01
CA ILE A 14 -12.10 10.51 4.30
C ILE A 14 -10.65 10.06 4.22
N GLU A 15 -9.84 10.51 5.18
CA GLU A 15 -8.45 10.08 5.30
C GLU A 15 -8.41 8.61 5.71
N CYS A 16 -7.79 7.78 4.89
CA CYS A 16 -7.64 6.35 5.08
C CYS A 16 -6.17 5.97 5.14
N ALA A 17 -5.91 4.79 5.72
CA ALA A 17 -4.61 4.16 5.69
C ALA A 17 -4.76 2.66 5.41
N VAL A 18 -3.75 2.09 4.76
CA VAL A 18 -3.57 0.64 4.64
C VAL A 18 -2.21 0.27 5.19
N ASP A 19 -2.23 -0.61 6.18
CA ASP A 19 -1.07 -0.93 7.01
C ASP A 19 -0.74 -2.41 6.88
N TRP A 20 0.50 -2.70 6.53
CA TRP A 20 1.00 -4.07 6.50
C TRP A 20 1.31 -4.56 7.92
N ASP A 21 0.81 -5.74 8.25
CA ASP A 21 1.08 -6.42 9.52
C ASP A 21 0.57 -5.66 10.76
N TRP A 22 -0.57 -4.96 10.61
CA TRP A 22 -1.24 -4.24 11.70
C TRP A 22 -2.28 -5.11 12.42
N GLU A 23 -3.51 -5.24 11.89
CA GLU A 23 -4.58 -6.04 12.50
C GLU A 23 -4.42 -7.54 12.25
N ILE A 24 -4.06 -7.91 11.01
CA ILE A 24 -3.85 -9.29 10.60
C ILE A 24 -2.39 -9.46 10.20
N LYS A 25 -1.73 -10.45 10.80
CA LYS A 25 -0.33 -10.72 10.51
C LYS A 25 -0.13 -11.12 9.05
N LYS A 26 0.88 -10.53 8.40
CA LYS A 26 1.21 -10.72 6.98
C LYS A 26 0.07 -10.42 6.02
N GLN A 27 -0.78 -9.45 6.36
CA GLN A 27 -1.80 -8.92 5.47
C GLN A 27 -1.85 -7.41 5.58
N TRP A 28 -2.38 -6.78 4.53
CA TRP A 28 -2.81 -5.40 4.58
C TRP A 28 -4.12 -5.29 5.35
N ALA A 29 -4.17 -4.37 6.30
CA ALA A 29 -5.37 -3.99 7.00
C ALA A 29 -5.68 -2.53 6.71
N ARG A 30 -6.95 -2.21 6.44
CA ARG A 30 -7.40 -0.85 6.18
C ARG A 30 -7.90 -0.18 7.46
N SER A 31 -7.73 1.13 7.56
CA SER A 31 -8.40 1.98 8.54
C SER A 31 -8.89 3.29 7.93
N GLU A 32 -9.94 3.85 8.55
CA GLU A 32 -10.40 5.24 8.32
C GLU A 32 -10.10 6.09 9.55
N LYS A 33 -9.84 7.38 9.31
CA LYS A 33 -9.61 8.35 10.37
C LYS A 33 -10.89 9.11 10.70
N GLU A 34 -11.27 9.10 11.97
CA GLU A 34 -12.33 9.94 12.52
C GLU A 34 -11.79 10.72 13.72
N GLY A 35 -11.68 12.05 13.54
CA GLY A 35 -11.03 12.94 14.50
C GLY A 35 -9.55 12.61 14.67
N ALA A 36 -9.15 12.25 15.89
CA ALA A 36 -7.77 11.88 16.23
C ALA A 36 -7.52 10.36 16.25
N ARG A 37 -8.52 9.54 15.89
CA ARG A 37 -8.47 8.07 15.99
C ARG A 37 -8.57 7.43 14.63
N TRP A 38 -7.96 6.24 14.53
CA TRP A 38 -8.05 5.35 13.38
C TRP A 38 -8.92 4.16 13.74
N TYR A 39 -9.85 3.82 12.86
CA TYR A 39 -10.80 2.73 13.05
C TYR A 39 -10.58 1.67 11.97
N PRO A 40 -10.39 0.40 12.35
CA PRO A 40 -10.13 -0.66 11.39
C PRO A 40 -11.36 -0.96 10.54
N ILE A 41 -11.12 -1.24 9.26
CA ILE A 41 -12.15 -1.61 8.29
C ILE A 41 -11.83 -2.99 7.74
N ARG A 42 -12.87 -3.79 7.58
CA ARG A 42 -12.73 -5.16 7.13
C ARG A 42 -12.37 -5.20 5.64
N GLY A 43 -11.24 -5.85 5.34
CA GLY A 43 -10.80 -6.17 3.98
C GLY A 43 -10.25 -4.96 3.20
N LEU A 44 -9.61 -5.27 2.08
CA LEU A 44 -9.28 -4.27 1.07
C LEU A 44 -10.46 -4.09 0.11
N ASP A 45 -10.72 -2.84 -0.23
CA ASP A 45 -11.59 -2.45 -1.33
C ASP A 45 -10.76 -1.94 -2.52
N GLN A 46 -11.46 -1.52 -3.58
CA GLN A 46 -10.80 -1.06 -4.78
C GLN A 46 -9.91 0.16 -4.55
N GLU A 47 -10.30 1.08 -3.66
CA GLU A 47 -9.52 2.31 -3.41
C GLU A 47 -8.24 2.01 -2.65
N SER A 48 -8.31 1.21 -1.59
CA SER A 48 -7.13 0.77 -0.84
C SER A 48 -6.16 -0.04 -1.70
N TYR A 49 -6.68 -0.94 -2.54
CA TYR A 49 -5.87 -1.63 -3.54
C TYR A 49 -5.14 -0.62 -4.44
N LEU A 50 -5.86 0.32 -5.05
CA LEU A 50 -5.26 1.32 -5.94
C LEU A 50 -4.19 2.16 -5.22
N ALA A 51 -4.42 2.54 -3.97
CA ALA A 51 -3.45 3.29 -3.16
C ALA A 51 -2.14 2.50 -3.01
N ILE A 52 -2.22 1.19 -2.68
CA ILE A 52 -1.04 0.32 -2.60
C ILE A 52 -0.34 0.27 -3.96
N ILE A 53 -1.04 -0.09 -5.03
CA ILE A 53 -0.42 -0.28 -6.35
C ILE A 53 0.24 1.02 -6.87
N GLN A 54 -0.39 2.17 -6.63
CA GLN A 54 0.16 3.48 -6.98
C GLN A 54 1.40 3.82 -6.15
N LYS A 55 1.40 3.51 -4.85
CA LYS A 55 2.57 3.70 -3.98
C LYS A 55 3.79 2.96 -4.53
N PHE A 56 3.58 1.75 -5.02
CA PHE A 56 4.64 0.91 -5.61
C PHE A 56 4.89 1.16 -7.10
N GLY A 57 4.08 1.98 -7.80
CA GLY A 57 4.24 2.26 -9.23
C GLY A 57 3.98 1.03 -10.12
N LEU A 58 2.95 0.26 -9.77
CA LEU A 58 2.56 -1.01 -10.39
C LEU A 58 1.20 -0.94 -11.10
N GLU A 59 0.71 0.25 -11.44
CA GLU A 59 -0.67 0.49 -11.91
C GLU A 59 -0.99 -0.24 -13.23
N ASN A 60 0.04 -0.47 -14.06
CA ASN A 60 -0.08 -1.20 -15.32
C ASN A 60 0.22 -2.70 -15.20
N GLU A 61 0.47 -3.21 -13.99
CA GLU A 61 0.72 -4.64 -13.77
C GLU A 61 -0.61 -5.41 -13.81
N LYS A 62 -0.78 -6.23 -14.85
CA LYS A 62 -2.05 -6.94 -15.10
C LYS A 62 -2.21 -8.19 -14.23
N ASN A 63 -1.13 -8.64 -13.59
CA ASN A 63 -1.09 -9.89 -12.82
C ASN A 63 -1.23 -9.69 -11.31
N LEU A 64 -1.65 -8.51 -10.85
CA LEU A 64 -1.89 -8.25 -9.44
C LEU A 64 -3.37 -8.00 -9.23
N SER A 65 -4.09 -9.01 -8.77
CA SER A 65 -5.46 -8.85 -8.29
C SER A 65 -5.47 -8.26 -6.88
N ILE A 66 -6.63 -7.72 -6.48
CA ILE A 66 -6.84 -7.26 -5.10
C ILE A 66 -6.60 -8.37 -4.07
N GLU A 67 -7.07 -9.59 -4.35
CA GLU A 67 -6.95 -10.75 -3.46
C GLU A 67 -5.49 -11.16 -3.25
N GLU A 68 -4.68 -11.10 -4.32
CA GLU A 68 -3.24 -11.34 -4.22
C GLU A 68 -2.59 -10.25 -3.38
N VAL A 69 -2.89 -8.98 -3.68
CA VAL A 69 -2.22 -7.84 -3.05
C VAL A 69 -2.47 -7.77 -1.56
N VAL A 70 -3.66 -8.18 -1.07
CA VAL A 70 -3.94 -8.34 0.38
C VAL A 70 -2.83 -9.13 1.09
N ASN A 71 -2.23 -10.11 0.43
CA ASN A 71 -1.29 -11.07 1.02
C ASN A 71 0.16 -10.89 0.54
N ILE A 72 0.43 -9.90 -0.32
CA ILE A 72 1.78 -9.61 -0.80
C ILE A 72 2.41 -8.53 0.08
N SER A 73 3.59 -8.83 0.62
CA SER A 73 4.30 -7.90 1.48
C SER A 73 4.81 -6.67 0.72
N PRO A 74 5.03 -5.54 1.41
CA PRO A 74 5.67 -4.35 0.86
C PRO A 74 6.99 -4.69 0.14
N GLU A 75 7.85 -5.52 0.74
CA GLU A 75 9.13 -5.91 0.15
C GLU A 75 8.90 -6.65 -1.17
N LYS A 76 7.89 -7.53 -1.22
CA LYS A 76 7.59 -8.28 -2.44
C LYS A 76 7.02 -7.40 -3.55
N LEU A 77 6.17 -6.42 -3.22
CA LEU A 77 5.73 -5.40 -4.17
C LEU A 77 6.92 -4.55 -4.67
N GLY A 78 7.85 -4.22 -3.76
CA GLY A 78 9.12 -3.56 -4.09
C GLY A 78 9.94 -4.37 -5.09
N GLU A 79 10.14 -5.66 -4.86
CA GLU A 79 10.83 -6.56 -5.80
C GLU A 79 10.19 -6.57 -7.18
N ILE A 80 8.85 -6.61 -7.25
CA ILE A 80 8.10 -6.55 -8.52
C ILE A 80 8.40 -5.23 -9.22
N ARG A 81 8.36 -4.10 -8.49
CA ARG A 81 8.71 -2.79 -9.04
C ARG A 81 10.14 -2.74 -9.55
N ARG A 82 11.13 -3.26 -8.82
CA ARG A 82 12.54 -3.30 -9.25
C ARG A 82 12.76 -4.17 -10.49
N LYS A 83 12.03 -5.29 -10.61
CA LYS A 83 12.05 -6.10 -11.83
C LYS A 83 11.50 -5.31 -13.01
N LYS A 84 10.38 -4.61 -12.82
CA LYS A 84 9.76 -3.79 -13.86
C LYS A 84 10.67 -2.65 -14.33
N GLU A 85 11.33 -1.96 -13.40
CA GLU A 85 12.32 -0.91 -13.73
C GLU A 85 13.44 -1.43 -14.63
N LYS A 86 13.96 -2.62 -14.36
CA LYS A 86 15.01 -3.25 -15.18
C LYS A 86 14.49 -3.69 -16.55
N LEU A 87 13.32 -4.33 -16.60
CA LEU A 87 12.74 -4.86 -17.83
C LEU A 87 12.30 -3.75 -18.79
N GLU A 88 11.66 -2.71 -18.26
CA GLU A 88 11.07 -1.62 -19.03
C GLU A 88 11.96 -0.37 -19.08
N ARG A 89 13.15 -0.39 -18.45
CA ARG A 89 14.08 0.75 -18.33
C ARG A 89 13.41 1.99 -17.73
N LEU A 90 12.54 1.80 -16.73
CA LEU A 90 11.89 2.90 -16.03
C LEU A 90 12.85 3.59 -15.07
N ALA A 91 12.60 4.86 -14.79
CA ALA A 91 13.29 5.57 -13.72
C ALA A 91 13.04 4.87 -12.37
N HIS A 92 14.06 4.90 -11.50
CA HIS A 92 13.94 4.40 -10.14
C HIS A 92 12.87 5.20 -9.39
N LYS A 93 11.86 4.49 -8.87
CA LYS A 93 10.85 5.05 -7.98
C LYS A 93 11.23 4.74 -6.54
N GLU A 94 11.38 5.80 -5.75
CA GLU A 94 11.54 5.68 -4.31
C GLU A 94 10.22 5.26 -3.65
N ILE A 95 10.28 4.31 -2.72
CA ILE A 95 9.10 3.72 -2.07
C ILE A 95 9.27 3.90 -0.56
N ILE A 96 8.53 4.85 0.00
CA ILE A 96 8.65 5.30 1.38
C ILE A 96 7.33 5.05 2.12
N SER A 97 7.39 4.44 3.29
CA SER A 97 6.21 4.26 4.14
C SER A 97 5.65 5.60 4.65
N ASP A 98 4.32 5.71 4.75
CA ASP A 98 3.62 6.90 5.30
C ASP A 98 3.48 6.89 6.83
N THR A 99 4.18 5.98 7.52
CA THR A 99 4.09 5.84 8.97
C THR A 99 4.78 7.02 9.67
N LEU A 100 4.11 7.66 10.62
CA LEU A 100 4.72 8.64 11.52
C LEU A 100 5.55 7.89 12.58
N GLY A 101 6.82 7.63 12.31
CA GLY A 101 7.75 7.16 13.34
C GLY A 101 8.84 6.20 12.88
N GLU A 102 8.60 5.41 11.83
CA GLU A 102 9.61 4.49 11.28
C GLU A 102 9.69 4.68 9.76
N HIS A 103 10.80 5.27 9.30
CA HIS A 103 11.10 5.43 7.89
C HIS A 103 11.58 4.08 7.35
N VAL A 104 10.67 3.29 6.80
CA VAL A 104 11.02 2.05 6.10
C VAL A 104 11.14 2.37 4.61
N GLU A 105 12.38 2.57 4.17
CA GLU A 105 12.74 2.63 2.75
C GLU A 105 12.75 1.23 2.15
N ILE A 106 12.00 1.01 1.07
CA ILE A 106 12.09 -0.23 0.28
C ILE A 106 13.03 0.03 -0.90
N ARG A 107 14.25 -0.50 -0.77
CA ARG A 107 15.35 -0.34 -1.74
C ARG A 107 15.25 -1.35 -2.87
#